data_AF-A0A7Y3C4K7-F1
#
_entry.id   AF-A0A7Y3C4K7-F1
#
_cell.length_a   1.000
_cell.length_b   1.000
_cell.length_c   1.000
_cell.angle_alpha   90.00
_cell.angle_beta   90.00
_cell.angle_gamma   90.00
#
_symmetry.space_group_name_H-M   'P 1'
#
loop_
_entity.id
_entity.type
_entity.pdbx_description
1 polymer ?
#
loop_
_entity_poly.entity_id
_entity_poly.type
_entity_poly.pdbx_seq_one_letter_code
_entity_poly.pdbx_strand_id
1 'polypeptide(L)'
;MKNFTLFTIFVLLVFSNMFAQQEKGIIGYNNWLNPWTEFKPNKVAYGTPTQILSGNINRDTKLHKRETYLLLGDVFVTDSTTLTIEPGTVIIGDFKTKGSLTISNGSKIIAEGTHTDPIIFTSSRSVKKPGDWGGIFILGNAPISKYGNEASLN
;
A
#
# COMPACT_ATOMS: atom_id res chain seq x y z
N MET A 1 39.71 47.27 2.26
CA MET A 1 39.66 46.03 3.05
C MET A 1 38.22 45.64 3.44
N LYS A 2 37.41 46.54 4.01
CA LYS A 2 36.02 46.27 4.45
C LYS A 2 35.09 45.68 3.37
N ASN A 3 35.18 46.17 2.12
CA ASN A 3 34.31 45.70 1.02
C ASN A 3 34.69 44.29 0.51
N PHE A 4 35.97 43.93 0.56
CA PHE A 4 36.45 42.60 0.18
C PHE A 4 36.01 41.57 1.23
N THR A 5 36.14 41.90 2.52
CA THR A 5 35.66 41.04 3.62
C THR A 5 34.15 40.80 3.55
N LEU A 6 33.37 41.83 3.22
CA LEU A 6 31.92 41.72 3.05
C LEU A 6 31.55 40.80 1.87
N PHE A 7 32.26 40.90 0.76
CA PHE A 7 32.07 40.04 -0.41
C PHE A 7 32.40 38.58 -0.09
N THR A 8 33.50 38.31 0.61
CA THR A 8 33.87 36.96 1.04
C THR A 8 32.85 36.33 1.97
N ILE A 9 32.29 37.11 2.91
CA ILE A 9 31.21 36.64 3.81
C ILE A 9 29.95 36.32 3.01
N PHE A 10 29.58 37.17 2.04
CA PHE A 10 28.40 36.92 1.20
C PHE A 10 28.55 35.65 0.36
N VAL A 11 29.73 35.42 -0.23
CA VAL A 11 30.03 34.19 -0.97
C VAL A 11 29.98 32.96 -0.05
N LEU A 12 30.57 33.02 1.15
CA LEU A 12 30.50 31.94 2.14
C LEU A 12 29.07 31.62 2.58
N LEU A 13 28.22 32.64 2.72
CA LEU A 13 26.82 32.49 3.12
C LEU A 13 25.97 31.87 2.00
N VAL A 14 26.26 32.19 0.72
CA VAL A 14 25.58 31.56 -0.42
C VAL A 14 26.01 30.09 -0.59
N PHE A 15 27.30 29.79 -0.47
CA PHE A 15 27.81 28.42 -0.61
C PHE A 15 27.40 27.48 0.54
N SER A 16 27.23 27.99 1.77
CA SER A 16 26.81 27.16 2.92
C SER A 16 25.34 26.72 2.86
N ASN A 17 24.47 27.45 2.14
CA ASN A 17 23.06 27.08 1.98
C ASN A 17 22.83 26.01 0.90
N MET A 18 23.77 25.76 -0.01
CA MET A 18 23.61 24.76 -1.08
C MET A 18 23.66 23.30 -0.59
N PHE A 19 24.23 23.04 0.59
CA PHE A 19 24.36 21.69 1.17
C PHE A 19 23.31 21.38 2.27
N ALA A 20 22.39 22.30 2.56
CA ALA A 20 21.48 22.19 3.71
C ALA A 20 20.19 21.37 3.44
N GLN A 21 19.87 21.02 2.19
CA GLN A 21 18.60 20.37 1.83
C GLN A 21 18.81 19.02 1.12
N GLN A 22 19.39 18.02 1.79
CA GLN A 22 19.20 16.65 1.32
C GLN A 22 17.88 16.13 1.84
N GLU A 23 16.89 15.96 0.95
CA GLU A 23 15.60 15.37 1.27
C GLU A 23 15.79 13.93 1.78
N LYS A 24 15.80 13.76 3.10
CA LYS A 24 15.65 12.47 3.76
C LYS A 24 14.17 12.31 4.06
N GLY A 25 13.54 11.23 3.58
CA GLY A 25 12.13 10.97 3.89
C GLY A 25 11.41 10.23 2.78
N ILE A 26 10.12 10.53 2.63
CA ILE A 26 9.19 9.89 1.68
C ILE A 26 9.29 10.45 0.25
N ILE A 27 10.22 11.38 0.01
CA ILE A 27 10.52 12.04 -1.27
C ILE A 27 12.04 12.15 -1.46
N GLY A 28 12.47 12.50 -2.68
CA GLY A 28 13.88 12.69 -3.03
C GLY A 28 14.64 11.39 -3.31
N TYR A 29 15.96 11.51 -3.50
CA TYR A 29 16.84 10.38 -3.87
C TYR A 29 16.96 9.30 -2.79
N ASN A 30 16.75 9.66 -1.52
CA ASN A 30 16.87 8.73 -0.38
C ASN A 30 15.50 8.21 0.10
N ASN A 31 14.52 8.10 -0.81
CA ASN A 31 13.19 7.61 -0.46
C ASN A 31 13.19 6.09 -0.19
N TRP A 32 13.30 5.72 1.07
CA TRP A 32 13.24 4.36 1.58
C TRP A 32 11.87 3.67 1.43
N LEU A 33 10.78 4.42 1.17
CA LEU A 33 9.47 3.86 0.83
C LEU A 33 9.33 3.55 -0.65
N ASN A 34 10.27 3.94 -1.50
CA ASN A 34 10.33 3.47 -2.87
C ASN A 34 10.91 2.03 -2.89
N PRO A 35 10.30 1.03 -3.55
CA PRO A 35 9.06 1.06 -4.34
C PRO A 35 7.80 0.57 -3.60
N TRP A 36 7.86 0.45 -2.28
CA TRP A 36 6.75 -0.02 -1.43
C TRP A 36 5.49 0.85 -1.48
N THR A 37 5.65 2.17 -1.60
CA THR A 37 4.54 3.13 -1.65
C THR A 37 4.78 4.18 -2.72
N GLU A 38 3.83 4.32 -3.65
CA GLU A 38 3.83 5.37 -4.68
C GLU A 38 2.88 6.51 -4.27
N PHE A 39 3.45 7.69 -3.99
CA PHE A 39 2.69 8.89 -3.63
C PHE A 39 2.13 9.64 -4.85
N LYS A 40 2.42 9.18 -6.07
CA LYS A 40 1.88 9.67 -7.35
C LYS A 40 1.20 8.52 -8.12
N PRO A 41 0.14 7.90 -7.56
CA PRO A 41 -0.42 6.64 -8.05
C PRO A 41 -1.04 6.72 -9.45
N ASN A 42 -1.27 7.93 -9.97
CA ASN A 42 -1.80 8.19 -11.31
C ASN A 42 -0.77 8.06 -12.43
N LYS A 43 0.52 7.88 -12.10
CA LYS A 43 1.58 7.73 -13.10
C LYS A 43 1.84 6.29 -13.53
N VAL A 44 1.39 5.32 -12.74
CA VAL A 44 1.65 3.90 -12.96
C VAL A 44 0.36 3.20 -13.38
N ALA A 45 0.43 2.47 -14.49
CA ALA A 45 -0.64 1.59 -14.96
C ALA A 45 -0.29 0.15 -14.61
N TYR A 46 -1.17 -0.53 -13.88
CA TYR A 46 -0.94 -1.89 -13.39
C TYR A 46 -1.62 -2.98 -14.24
N GLY A 47 -1.96 -2.66 -15.49
CA GLY A 47 -2.63 -3.58 -16.40
C GLY A 47 -4.13 -3.74 -16.13
N THR A 48 -4.74 -4.71 -16.82
CA THR A 48 -6.14 -5.08 -16.69
C THR A 48 -6.26 -6.35 -15.84
N PRO A 49 -7.28 -6.46 -14.96
CA PRO A 49 -7.48 -7.67 -14.18
C PRO A 49 -7.66 -8.91 -15.06
N THR A 50 -6.95 -9.99 -14.74
CA THR A 50 -7.11 -11.29 -15.37
C THR A 50 -8.05 -12.19 -14.57
N GLN A 51 -8.11 -11.98 -13.25
CA GLN A 51 -8.88 -12.78 -12.30
C GLN A 51 -9.77 -11.89 -11.43
N ILE A 52 -10.93 -12.40 -11.02
CA ILE A 52 -11.86 -11.72 -10.10
C ILE A 52 -11.92 -12.52 -8.80
N LEU A 53 -11.80 -11.80 -7.68
CA LEU A 53 -12.03 -12.30 -6.33
C LEU A 53 -13.30 -11.63 -5.79
N SER A 54 -14.24 -12.43 -5.29
CA SER A 54 -15.52 -11.96 -4.77
C SER A 54 -16.06 -12.95 -3.73
N GLY A 55 -16.74 -12.46 -2.70
CA GLY A 55 -17.36 -13.31 -1.67
C GLY A 55 -16.32 -13.99 -0.79
N ASN A 56 -16.55 -15.27 -0.45
CA ASN A 56 -15.74 -15.97 0.56
C ASN A 56 -14.65 -16.86 -0.07
N ILE A 57 -13.43 -16.74 0.44
CA ILE A 57 -12.31 -17.64 0.22
C ILE A 57 -12.26 -18.58 1.44
N ASN A 58 -12.83 -19.77 1.27
CA ASN A 58 -13.01 -20.79 2.31
C ASN A 58 -12.04 -21.98 2.20
N ARG A 59 -10.99 -21.83 1.40
CA ARG A 59 -9.94 -22.82 1.22
C ARG A 59 -8.62 -22.11 1.00
N ASP A 60 -7.53 -22.76 1.40
CA ASP A 60 -6.19 -22.23 1.15
C ASP A 60 -6.02 -21.87 -0.32
N THR A 61 -5.67 -20.61 -0.56
CA THR A 61 -5.65 -20.02 -1.90
C THR A 61 -4.35 -19.27 -2.08
N LYS A 62 -3.71 -19.48 -3.23
CA LYS A 62 -2.49 -18.79 -3.63
C LYS A 62 -2.77 -17.84 -4.79
N LEU A 63 -2.45 -16.57 -4.61
CA LEU A 63 -2.44 -15.57 -5.67
C LEU A 63 -1.05 -15.51 -6.30
N HIS A 64 -1.00 -15.49 -7.62
CA HIS A 64 0.24 -15.61 -8.39
C HIS A 64 0.66 -14.29 -9.03
N LYS A 65 1.98 -14.02 -9.05
CA LYS A 65 2.58 -12.80 -9.62
C LYS A 65 2.17 -12.52 -11.07
N ARG A 66 1.96 -13.59 -11.86
CA ARG A 66 1.61 -13.48 -13.28
C ARG A 66 0.20 -12.97 -13.53
N GLU A 67 -0.66 -12.98 -12.52
CA GLU A 67 -2.06 -12.59 -12.61
C GLU A 67 -2.29 -11.22 -11.96
N THR A 68 -3.34 -10.53 -12.41
CA THR A 68 -3.85 -9.32 -11.77
C THR A 68 -5.25 -9.59 -11.25
N TYR A 69 -5.47 -9.37 -9.95
CA TYR A 69 -6.71 -9.73 -9.28
C TYR A 69 -7.59 -8.50 -9.05
N LEU A 70 -8.87 -8.57 -9.40
CA LEU A 70 -9.87 -7.56 -9.06
C LEU A 70 -10.64 -8.01 -7.81
N LEU A 71 -10.63 -7.22 -6.74
CA LEU A 71 -11.56 -7.37 -5.61
C LEU A 71 -12.89 -6.75 -6.02
N LEU A 72 -13.89 -7.61 -6.25
CA LEU A 72 -15.25 -7.22 -6.58
C LEU A 72 -16.15 -7.44 -5.36
N GLY A 73 -16.62 -6.34 -4.79
CA GLY A 73 -17.30 -6.31 -3.50
C GLY A 73 -16.37 -6.63 -2.33
N ASP A 74 -16.96 -7.04 -1.22
CA ASP A 74 -16.21 -7.48 -0.05
C ASP A 74 -15.76 -8.92 -0.24
N VAL A 75 -14.45 -9.13 -0.15
CA VAL A 75 -13.82 -10.45 -0.21
C VAL A 75 -13.42 -10.86 1.19
N PHE A 76 -13.94 -11.98 1.68
CA PHE A 76 -13.65 -12.49 3.01
C PHE A 76 -12.79 -13.75 2.93
N VAL A 77 -11.67 -13.79 3.64
CA VAL A 77 -10.93 -15.04 3.89
C VAL A 77 -11.47 -15.63 5.19
N THR A 78 -12.09 -16.81 5.09
CA THR A 78 -12.88 -17.42 6.17
C THR A 78 -12.38 -18.82 6.52
N ASP A 79 -13.04 -19.44 7.50
CA ASP A 79 -12.91 -20.87 7.80
C ASP A 79 -11.49 -21.31 8.20
N SER A 80 -10.76 -20.41 8.88
CA SER A 80 -9.37 -20.64 9.33
C SER A 80 -8.40 -20.96 8.20
N THR A 81 -8.66 -20.43 7.01
CA THR A 81 -7.85 -20.69 5.81
C THR A 81 -6.75 -19.65 5.63
N THR A 82 -5.79 -19.97 4.76
CA THR A 82 -4.64 -19.13 4.46
C THR A 82 -4.72 -18.59 3.03
N LEU A 83 -4.73 -17.27 2.90
CA LEU A 83 -4.50 -16.57 1.63
C LEU A 83 -3.02 -16.25 1.49
N THR A 84 -2.34 -16.88 0.53
CA THR A 84 -0.94 -16.59 0.20
C THR A 84 -0.86 -15.73 -1.05
N ILE A 85 -0.09 -14.65 -1.01
CA ILE A 85 0.08 -13.70 -2.12
C ILE A 85 1.55 -13.71 -2.51
N GLU A 86 1.84 -14.11 -3.73
CA GLU A 86 3.22 -14.10 -4.24
C GLU A 86 3.77 -12.66 -4.35
N PRO A 87 5.08 -12.46 -4.10
CA PRO A 87 5.74 -11.16 -4.34
C PRO A 87 5.47 -10.65 -5.75
N GLY A 88 5.25 -9.34 -5.90
CA GLY A 88 4.97 -8.72 -7.20
C GLY A 88 3.53 -8.87 -7.71
N THR A 89 2.64 -9.53 -6.96
CA THR A 89 1.23 -9.64 -7.33
C THR A 89 0.54 -8.27 -7.24
N VAL A 90 -0.32 -7.98 -8.23
CA VAL A 90 -1.16 -6.77 -8.26
C VAL A 90 -2.59 -7.13 -7.91
N ILE A 91 -3.15 -6.40 -6.95
CA ILE A 91 -4.53 -6.52 -6.49
C ILE A 91 -5.21 -5.16 -6.63
N ILE A 92 -6.30 -5.13 -7.38
CA ILE A 92 -7.05 -3.94 -7.74
C ILE A 92 -8.40 -4.01 -7.03
N GLY A 93 -8.72 -3.02 -6.18
CA GLY A 93 -10.05 -2.86 -5.62
C GLY A 93 -10.98 -2.20 -6.60
N ASP A 94 -12.16 -2.80 -6.84
CA ASP A 94 -13.17 -2.17 -7.69
C ASP A 94 -13.74 -0.91 -7.03
N PHE A 95 -13.73 0.19 -7.77
CA PHE A 95 -14.24 1.47 -7.29
C PHE A 95 -15.76 1.48 -7.06
N LYS A 96 -16.53 0.79 -7.90
CA LYS A 96 -18.00 0.85 -7.83
C LYS A 96 -18.50 0.11 -6.60
N THR A 97 -17.97 -1.08 -6.34
CA THR A 97 -18.35 -1.88 -5.18
C THR A 97 -17.55 -1.55 -3.93
N LYS A 98 -16.58 -0.63 -4.00
CA LYS A 98 -15.61 -0.37 -2.92
C LYS A 98 -14.89 -1.64 -2.48
N GLY A 99 -14.35 -2.37 -3.45
CA GLY A 99 -13.72 -3.67 -3.25
C GLY A 99 -12.78 -3.70 -2.05
N SER A 100 -13.00 -4.65 -1.14
CA SER A 100 -12.27 -4.78 0.12
C SER A 100 -11.77 -6.22 0.31
N LEU A 101 -10.71 -6.38 1.10
CA LEU A 101 -10.22 -7.69 1.50
C LEU A 101 -10.23 -7.79 3.01
N THR A 102 -11.03 -8.69 3.55
CA THR A 102 -11.16 -8.92 4.98
C THR A 102 -10.62 -10.31 5.33
N ILE A 103 -9.64 -10.37 6.22
CA ILE A 103 -9.15 -11.60 6.82
C ILE A 103 -9.92 -11.81 8.11
N SER A 104 -10.83 -12.78 8.11
CA SER A 104 -11.67 -13.09 9.27
C SER A 104 -10.84 -13.71 10.40
N ASN A 105 -11.35 -13.61 11.63
CA ASN A 105 -10.70 -14.18 12.80
C ASN A 105 -10.39 -15.68 12.60
N GLY A 106 -9.20 -16.11 12.99
CA GLY A 106 -8.67 -17.45 12.77
C GLY A 106 -8.05 -17.69 11.37
N SER A 107 -8.38 -16.86 10.38
CA SER A 107 -7.82 -16.95 9.02
C SER A 107 -6.52 -16.16 8.92
N LYS A 108 -5.74 -16.42 7.86
CA LYS A 108 -4.38 -15.86 7.71
C LYS A 108 -4.16 -15.27 6.32
N ILE A 109 -3.31 -14.25 6.28
CA ILE A 109 -2.74 -13.71 5.04
C ILE A 109 -1.21 -13.80 5.12
N ILE A 110 -0.60 -14.32 4.06
CA ILE A 110 0.85 -14.37 3.87
C ILE A 110 1.15 -13.53 2.62
N ALA A 111 1.68 -12.33 2.82
CA ALA A 111 1.94 -11.35 1.76
C ALA A 111 3.35 -10.77 1.91
N GLU A 112 4.35 -11.58 1.63
CA GLU A 112 5.77 -11.25 1.80
C GLU A 112 6.36 -10.65 0.53
N GLY A 113 5.98 -9.41 0.20
CA GLY A 113 6.59 -8.67 -0.90
C GLY A 113 8.10 -8.47 -0.70
N THR A 114 8.84 -8.19 -1.77
CA THR A 114 10.26 -7.83 -1.71
C THR A 114 10.50 -6.43 -2.28
N HIS A 115 11.67 -5.85 -2.05
CA HIS A 115 11.99 -4.54 -2.62
C HIS A 115 11.97 -4.55 -4.17
N THR A 116 12.38 -5.66 -4.80
CA THR A 116 12.33 -5.79 -6.26
C THR A 116 10.94 -6.17 -6.77
N ASP A 117 10.16 -6.87 -5.95
CA ASP A 117 8.81 -7.35 -6.28
C ASP A 117 7.82 -7.03 -5.14
N PRO A 118 7.43 -5.76 -4.98
CA PRO A 118 6.45 -5.36 -3.98
C PRO A 118 5.05 -5.88 -4.36
N ILE A 119 4.24 -6.24 -3.36
CA ILE A 119 2.82 -6.56 -3.58
C ILE A 119 2.05 -5.25 -3.62
N ILE A 120 1.26 -5.04 -4.66
CA ILE A 120 0.58 -3.76 -4.88
C ILE A 120 -0.92 -3.91 -4.67
N PHE A 121 -1.46 -3.12 -3.76
CA PHE A 121 -2.90 -2.89 -3.63
C PHE A 121 -3.26 -1.51 -4.18
N THR A 122 -4.24 -1.44 -5.09
CA THR A 122 -4.59 -0.19 -5.77
C THR A 122 -6.07 -0.13 -6.17
N SER A 123 -6.51 0.98 -6.75
CA SER A 123 -7.89 1.21 -7.20
C SER A 123 -8.06 0.96 -8.70
N SER A 124 -9.25 0.51 -9.12
CA SER A 124 -9.62 0.36 -10.54
C SER A 124 -9.82 1.69 -11.28
N ARG A 125 -9.78 2.85 -10.59
CA ARG A 125 -9.88 4.16 -11.24
C ARG A 125 -8.64 4.55 -12.03
N SER A 126 -8.88 5.27 -13.12
CA SER A 126 -7.85 5.97 -13.89
C SER A 126 -7.14 7.04 -13.03
N VAL A 127 -7.92 7.86 -12.33
CA VAL A 127 -7.42 8.83 -11.34
C VAL A 127 -7.73 8.31 -9.94
N LYS A 128 -6.71 7.75 -9.32
CA LYS A 128 -6.71 7.12 -7.99
C LYS A 128 -6.68 8.19 -6.90
N LYS A 129 -7.57 8.02 -5.92
CA LYS A 129 -7.72 8.87 -4.73
C LYS A 129 -7.87 7.99 -3.48
N PRO A 130 -7.52 8.53 -2.29
CA PRO A 130 -7.86 7.87 -1.03
C PRO A 130 -9.35 7.52 -0.95
N GLY A 131 -9.68 6.34 -0.43
CA GLY A 131 -11.05 5.86 -0.32
C GLY A 131 -11.68 5.35 -1.62
N ASP A 132 -10.92 5.20 -2.70
CA ASP A 132 -11.45 4.61 -3.93
C ASP A 132 -11.79 3.12 -3.79
N TRP A 133 -11.13 2.40 -2.89
CA TRP A 133 -11.38 0.99 -2.56
C TRP A 133 -11.50 0.83 -1.03
N GLY A 134 -12.06 -0.30 -0.58
CA GLY A 134 -12.42 -0.51 0.83
C GLY A 134 -11.24 -0.70 1.76
N GLY A 135 -10.09 -1.18 1.27
CA GLY A 135 -8.91 -1.43 2.07
C GLY A 135 -8.73 -2.92 2.41
N ILE A 136 -7.74 -3.18 3.27
CA ILE A 136 -7.48 -4.51 3.84
C ILE A 136 -7.83 -4.44 5.32
N PHE A 137 -8.67 -5.36 5.76
CA PHE A 137 -9.06 -5.52 7.15
C PHE A 137 -8.51 -6.84 7.66
N ILE A 138 -7.77 -6.81 8.77
CA ILE A 138 -7.26 -8.02 9.42
C ILE A 138 -7.91 -8.11 10.79
N LEU A 139 -8.84 -9.05 10.94
CA LEU A 139 -9.55 -9.27 12.19
C LEU A 139 -8.71 -10.18 13.09
N GLY A 140 -7.88 -9.55 13.90
CA GLY A 140 -7.09 -10.24 14.93
C GLY A 140 -7.95 -10.71 16.11
N ASN A 141 -7.36 -11.55 16.96
CA ASN A 141 -8.00 -12.10 18.16
C ASN A 141 -7.61 -11.35 19.44
N ALA A 142 -7.48 -10.02 19.37
CA ALA A 142 -7.10 -9.21 20.53
C ALA A 142 -8.30 -9.06 21.49
N PRO A 143 -8.11 -9.19 22.82
CA PRO A 143 -9.18 -8.97 23.77
C PRO A 143 -9.61 -7.49 23.76
N ILE A 144 -10.91 -7.23 23.90
CA ILE A 144 -11.46 -5.87 23.95
C ILE A 144 -12.25 -5.65 25.24
N SER A 145 -12.24 -4.43 25.76
CA SER A 145 -13.02 -4.05 26.96
C SER A 145 -14.50 -3.80 26.60
N LYS A 146 -15.14 -4.77 25.94
CA LYS A 146 -16.57 -4.79 25.65
C LYS A 146 -17.17 -6.13 26.06
N TYR A 147 -18.36 -6.08 26.64
CA TYR A 147 -19.14 -7.29 26.91
C TYR A 147 -19.37 -8.05 25.59
N GLY A 148 -19.02 -9.34 25.56
CA GLY A 148 -19.13 -10.18 24.36
C GLY A 148 -17.89 -10.23 23.45
N ASN A 149 -16.86 -9.40 23.67
CA ASN A 149 -15.64 -9.36 22.82
C ASN A 149 -15.86 -9.21 21.30
N GLU A 150 -17.05 -8.78 20.87
CA GLU A 150 -17.38 -8.59 19.45
C GLU A 150 -17.21 -7.12 19.04
N ALA A 151 -16.57 -6.91 17.89
CA ALA A 151 -16.45 -5.62 17.22
C ALA A 151 -17.01 -5.73 15.80
N SER A 152 -17.94 -4.84 15.43
CA SER A 152 -18.46 -4.73 14.07
C SER A 152 -17.50 -3.94 13.20
N LEU A 153 -17.25 -4.43 11.98
CA LEU A 153 -16.73 -3.60 10.89
C LEU A 153 -17.87 -2.65 10.45
N ASN A 154 -17.53 -1.38 10.26
CA ASN A 154 -18.48 -0.28 10.00
C ASN A 154 -19.37 -0.51 8.78
#